data_AF-A0A354P469-F1
#
_entry.id   AF-A0A354P469-F1
#
_cell.length_a   1.000
_cell.length_b   1.000
_cell.length_c   1.000
_cell.angle_alpha   90.00
_cell.angle_beta   90.00
_cell.angle_gamma   90.00
#
_symmetry.space_group_name_H-M   'P 1'
#
loop_
_entity.id
_entity.type
_entity.pdbx_description
1 polymer ?
#
loop_
_entity_poly.entity_id
_entity_poly.type
_entity_poly.pdbx_seq_one_letter_code
_entity_poly.pdbx_strand_id
1 'polypeptide(L)'
;MKQISDHIASLCECRSPLLIGVRHHSAAIACSIHAMLDAFKPEQLLVEMPADFNAWLEYLADEETVAPVAISAASHSGDLAFYPLADFSPELVAIRWAFKQGVPVVACDLSVSAKVKLDPPEIPDDNALHRSSSPEHRLLDELLRRTSSRDTGQLWERLVESPAMLADAESIRQAALMFGWAVRQSSPTVSMRDLLREAAMRECIRSSPPHCAAVIGSFHAAALISEVLERETASDRRMLSELPSETHGVGVSLVPYSFEQLDERSGYPAGILDPVWHQRMVTAGSAGAMDKAASEIIVAICRQMRRRGHVAGTPDASEIMRMMRDLAR
;
A
#
# COMPACT_ATOMS: atom_id res chain seq x y z
N MET A 1 16.27 22.06 9.07
CA MET A 1 15.74 21.20 10.15
C MET A 1 14.36 21.63 10.61
N LYS A 2 14.14 22.88 11.07
CA LYS A 2 12.82 23.36 11.52
C LYS A 2 11.70 23.18 10.48
N GLN A 3 11.92 23.67 9.26
CA GLN A 3 10.95 23.53 8.16
C GLN A 3 10.62 22.07 7.79
N ILE A 4 11.58 21.14 7.88
CA ILE A 4 11.33 19.71 7.64
C ILE A 4 10.44 19.14 8.75
N SER A 5 10.76 19.48 10.01
CA SER A 5 9.96 19.08 11.16
C SER A 5 8.51 19.57 11.06
N ASP A 6 8.32 20.82 10.61
CA ASP A 6 7.00 21.43 10.47
C ASP A 6 6.17 20.74 9.36
N HIS A 7 6.78 20.34 8.24
CA HIS A 7 6.09 19.59 7.19
C HIS A 7 5.69 18.18 7.62
N ILE A 8 6.58 17.46 8.31
CA ILE A 8 6.26 16.12 8.83
C ILE A 8 5.15 16.21 9.87
N ALA A 9 5.20 17.20 10.77
CA ALA A 9 4.14 17.46 11.73
C ALA A 9 2.80 17.71 11.02
N SER A 10 2.76 18.60 10.02
CA SER A 10 1.57 18.88 9.22
C SER A 10 1.00 17.62 8.53
N LEU A 11 1.87 16.77 7.98
CA LEU A 11 1.47 15.50 7.37
C LEU A 11 0.87 14.53 8.40
N CYS A 12 1.55 14.32 9.53
CA CYS A 12 1.09 13.41 10.58
C CYS A 12 -0.18 13.93 11.27
N GLU A 13 -0.33 15.23 11.43
CA GLU A 13 -1.48 15.88 12.08
C GLU A 13 -2.65 16.12 11.11
N CYS A 14 -2.49 15.83 9.81
CA CYS A 14 -3.55 16.03 8.82
C CYS A 14 -4.80 15.18 9.16
N ARG A 15 -5.96 15.85 9.24
CA ARG A 15 -7.28 15.26 9.54
C ARG A 15 -8.39 15.72 8.59
N SER A 16 -8.03 16.49 7.56
CA SER A 16 -8.97 17.00 6.55
C SER A 16 -8.28 16.97 5.17
N PRO A 17 -8.15 15.78 4.55
CA PRO A 17 -8.70 14.48 4.97
C PRO A 17 -7.84 13.75 6.02
N LEU A 18 -8.36 12.70 6.66
CA LEU A 18 -7.50 11.73 7.35
C LEU A 18 -6.72 10.94 6.30
N LEU A 19 -5.39 11.11 6.29
CA LEU A 19 -4.51 10.38 5.38
C LEU A 19 -4.03 9.08 6.03
N ILE A 20 -4.28 7.96 5.35
CA ILE A 20 -3.76 6.63 5.68
C ILE A 20 -2.86 6.20 4.53
N GLY A 21 -1.55 6.33 4.73
CA GLY A 21 -0.53 5.90 3.78
C GLY A 21 -0.38 4.38 3.79
N VAL A 22 -0.37 3.75 2.61
CA VAL A 22 -0.28 2.29 2.47
C VAL A 22 0.81 1.86 1.50
N ARG A 23 1.21 0.60 1.65
CA ARG A 23 1.72 -0.26 0.57
C ARG A 23 0.60 -1.25 0.23
N HIS A 24 0.43 -1.62 -1.04
CA HIS A 24 -0.68 -2.46 -1.52
C HIS A 24 -0.87 -3.78 -0.77
N HIS A 25 0.20 -4.29 -0.17
CA HIS A 25 0.22 -5.46 0.68
C HIS A 25 0.95 -5.10 1.98
N SER A 26 0.20 -4.92 3.05
CA SER A 26 0.71 -4.53 4.37
C SER A 26 -0.18 -5.09 5.47
N ALA A 27 0.34 -6.08 6.20
CA ALA A 27 -0.41 -6.73 7.27
C ALA A 27 -0.61 -5.77 8.46
N ALA A 28 0.41 -4.99 8.81
CA ALA A 28 0.36 -3.99 9.87
C ALA A 28 -0.72 -2.94 9.63
N ILE A 29 -0.76 -2.36 8.42
CA ILE A 29 -1.75 -1.35 8.09
C ILE A 29 -3.14 -1.99 8.02
N ALA A 30 -3.29 -3.13 7.33
CA ALA A 30 -4.56 -3.85 7.22
C ALA A 30 -5.19 -4.13 8.60
N CYS A 31 -4.42 -4.64 9.57
CA CYS A 31 -4.88 -4.86 10.94
C CYS A 31 -5.27 -3.56 11.68
N SER A 32 -4.72 -2.41 11.27
CA SER A 32 -4.91 -1.13 11.95
C SER A 32 -6.00 -0.26 11.33
N ILE A 33 -6.44 -0.56 10.10
CA ILE A 33 -7.48 0.19 9.37
C ILE A 33 -8.75 0.36 10.22
N HIS A 34 -9.25 -0.73 10.81
CA HIS A 34 -10.46 -0.70 11.64
C HIS A 34 -10.33 0.33 12.77
N ALA A 35 -9.24 0.28 13.53
CA ALA A 35 -9.01 1.20 14.64
C ALA A 35 -8.90 2.67 14.18
N MET A 36 -8.22 2.94 13.06
CA MET A 36 -8.11 4.29 12.50
C MET A 36 -9.47 4.83 12.06
N LEU A 37 -10.24 4.04 11.31
CA LEU A 37 -11.52 4.47 10.73
C LEU A 37 -12.65 4.50 11.77
N ASP A 38 -12.69 3.57 12.73
CA ASP A 38 -13.65 3.60 13.84
C ASP A 38 -13.44 4.82 14.76
N ALA A 39 -12.19 5.24 14.95
CA ALA A 39 -11.85 6.42 15.73
C ALA A 39 -12.20 7.73 14.98
N PHE A 40 -11.92 7.78 13.67
CA PHE A 40 -12.14 8.98 12.86
C PHE A 40 -13.58 9.17 12.40
N LYS A 41 -14.29 8.08 12.10
CA LYS A 41 -15.69 8.07 11.60
C LYS A 41 -15.90 8.95 10.36
N PRO A 42 -15.21 8.66 9.24
CA PRO A 42 -15.34 9.45 8.03
C PRO A 42 -16.76 9.41 7.47
N GLU A 43 -17.20 10.54 6.90
CA GLU A 43 -18.44 10.64 6.12
C GLU A 43 -18.30 10.00 4.73
N GLN A 44 -17.06 9.84 4.25
CA GLN A 44 -16.72 9.20 2.98
C GLN A 44 -15.30 8.64 3.02
N LEU A 45 -15.11 7.46 2.41
CA LEU A 45 -13.81 6.83 2.24
C LEU A 45 -13.34 6.97 0.78
N LEU A 46 -12.13 7.50 0.60
CA LEU A 46 -11.42 7.53 -0.68
C LEU A 46 -10.37 6.42 -0.69
N VAL A 47 -10.28 5.67 -1.79
CA VAL A 47 -9.31 4.57 -1.93
C VAL A 47 -8.55 4.73 -3.24
N GLU A 48 -7.22 4.62 -3.21
CA GLU A 48 -6.37 4.66 -4.41
C GLU A 48 -6.63 3.47 -5.33
N MET A 49 -7.63 3.63 -6.18
CA MET A 49 -7.99 2.73 -7.26
C MET A 49 -8.41 3.56 -8.47
N PRO A 50 -8.20 3.06 -9.69
CA PRO A 50 -8.74 3.71 -10.88
C PRO A 50 -10.22 4.01 -10.76
N ALA A 51 -10.64 5.20 -11.21
CA ALA A 51 -12.05 5.61 -11.18
C ALA A 51 -13.01 4.62 -11.87
N ASP A 52 -12.52 3.83 -12.83
CA ASP A 52 -13.27 2.76 -13.51
C ASP A 52 -13.78 1.67 -12.55
N PHE A 53 -13.16 1.55 -11.36
CA PHE A 53 -13.44 0.46 -10.42
C PHE A 53 -14.57 0.79 -9.45
N ASN A 54 -15.12 2.02 -9.48
CA ASN A 54 -16.19 2.44 -8.56
C ASN A 54 -17.38 1.46 -8.53
N ALA A 55 -17.83 0.99 -9.69
CA ALA A 55 -18.93 0.03 -9.78
C ALA A 55 -18.57 -1.39 -9.28
N TRP A 56 -17.28 -1.68 -9.08
CA TRP A 56 -16.79 -2.98 -8.64
C TRP A 56 -16.52 -3.05 -7.14
N LEU A 57 -16.52 -1.91 -6.43
CA LEU A 57 -16.23 -1.83 -5.00
C LEU A 57 -17.24 -2.61 -4.15
N GLU A 58 -18.51 -2.69 -4.58
CA GLU A 58 -19.54 -3.46 -3.88
C GLU A 58 -19.24 -4.97 -3.88
N TYR A 59 -18.75 -5.51 -4.99
CA TYR A 59 -18.39 -6.93 -5.10
C TYR A 59 -17.12 -7.26 -4.32
N LEU A 60 -16.17 -6.32 -4.22
CA LEU A 60 -15.00 -6.48 -3.33
C LEU A 60 -15.41 -6.51 -1.85
N ALA A 61 -16.45 -5.76 -1.49
CA ALA A 61 -16.96 -5.69 -0.13
C ALA A 61 -17.82 -6.90 0.27
N ASP A 62 -18.35 -7.63 -0.70
CA ASP A 62 -19.21 -8.79 -0.48
C ASP A 62 -18.50 -9.88 0.36
N GLU A 63 -19.19 -10.44 1.34
CA GLU A 63 -18.66 -11.49 2.22
C GLU A 63 -18.43 -12.82 1.48
N GLU A 64 -19.11 -13.05 0.35
CA GLU A 64 -18.90 -14.20 -0.53
C GLU A 64 -17.62 -14.06 -1.38
N THR A 65 -17.06 -12.85 -1.49
CA THR A 65 -15.79 -12.61 -2.21
C THR A 65 -14.60 -12.98 -1.32
N VAL A 66 -14.09 -14.20 -1.48
CA VAL A 66 -12.93 -14.72 -0.74
C VAL A 66 -11.63 -14.36 -1.45
N ALA A 67 -10.76 -13.61 -0.77
CA ALA A 67 -9.45 -13.22 -1.28
C ALA A 67 -8.45 -14.41 -1.23
N PRO A 68 -7.43 -14.49 -2.12
CA PRO A 68 -7.03 -13.46 -3.08
C PRO A 68 -7.93 -13.34 -4.31
N VAL A 69 -8.21 -12.11 -4.69
CA VAL A 69 -8.90 -11.75 -5.95
C VAL A 69 -8.13 -10.64 -6.64
N ALA A 70 -8.41 -10.37 -7.90
CA ALA A 70 -7.89 -9.20 -8.59
C ALA A 70 -8.99 -8.51 -9.38
N ILE A 71 -8.96 -7.18 -9.42
CA ILE A 71 -9.64 -6.47 -10.50
C ILE A 71 -8.71 -6.49 -11.71
N SER A 72 -9.16 -7.07 -12.81
CA SER A 72 -8.50 -6.97 -14.11
C SER A 72 -9.09 -5.82 -14.90
N ALA A 73 -8.23 -5.06 -15.56
CA ALA A 73 -8.61 -3.97 -16.46
C ALA A 73 -7.95 -4.15 -17.82
N ALA A 74 -8.77 -4.27 -18.86
CA ALA A 74 -8.36 -4.42 -20.24
C ALA A 74 -8.61 -3.13 -21.02
N SER A 75 -7.56 -2.55 -21.60
CA SER A 75 -7.67 -1.44 -22.53
C SER A 75 -8.20 -1.92 -23.88
N HIS A 76 -8.75 -1.01 -24.69
CA HIS A 76 -9.13 -1.33 -26.07
C HIS A 76 -7.93 -1.67 -26.98
N SER A 77 -6.70 -1.27 -26.60
CA SER A 77 -5.47 -1.67 -27.29
C SER A 77 -4.99 -3.07 -26.93
N GLY A 78 -5.66 -3.76 -26.00
CA GLY A 78 -5.33 -5.12 -25.56
C GLY A 78 -4.37 -5.20 -24.37
N ASP A 79 -4.02 -4.06 -23.77
CA ASP A 79 -3.19 -4.02 -22.56
C ASP A 79 -4.02 -4.49 -21.37
N LEU A 80 -3.45 -5.38 -20.56
CA LEU A 80 -4.10 -5.96 -19.40
C LEU A 80 -3.33 -5.57 -18.13
N ALA A 81 -4.05 -5.00 -17.17
CA ALA A 81 -3.53 -4.68 -15.84
C ALA A 81 -4.31 -5.48 -14.79
N PHE A 82 -3.61 -5.94 -13.76
CA PHE A 82 -4.19 -6.62 -12.61
C PHE A 82 -3.92 -5.84 -11.34
N TYR A 83 -4.95 -5.70 -10.52
CA TYR A 83 -4.93 -5.07 -9.21
C TYR A 83 -5.30 -6.13 -8.18
N PRO A 84 -4.34 -6.99 -7.78
CA PRO A 84 -4.59 -8.07 -6.85
C PRO A 84 -4.77 -7.54 -5.43
N LEU A 85 -5.65 -8.19 -4.69
CA LEU A 85 -6.04 -7.86 -3.33
C LEU A 85 -6.07 -9.13 -2.49
N ALA A 86 -5.53 -9.05 -1.28
CA ALA A 86 -5.57 -10.11 -0.27
C ALA A 86 -6.16 -9.57 1.04
N ASP A 87 -6.40 -10.42 2.03
CA ASP A 87 -6.90 -9.94 3.33
C ASP A 87 -5.87 -9.06 4.08
N PHE A 88 -4.61 -9.06 3.63
CA PHE A 88 -3.56 -8.14 4.05
C PHE A 88 -3.37 -6.92 3.13
N SER A 89 -4.32 -6.65 2.21
CA SER A 89 -4.37 -5.40 1.44
C SER A 89 -5.20 -4.37 2.20
N PRO A 90 -4.59 -3.29 2.72
CA PRO A 90 -5.29 -2.23 3.44
C PRO A 90 -6.50 -1.66 2.70
N GLU A 91 -6.40 -1.55 1.38
CA GLU A 91 -7.46 -1.05 0.50
C GLU A 91 -8.70 -1.96 0.57
N LEU A 92 -8.52 -3.29 0.47
CA LEU A 92 -9.63 -4.25 0.58
C LEU A 92 -10.27 -4.22 1.97
N VAL A 93 -9.45 -4.14 3.02
CA VAL A 93 -9.94 -4.05 4.40
C VAL A 93 -10.75 -2.77 4.61
N ALA A 94 -10.27 -1.63 4.08
CA ALA A 94 -10.97 -0.36 4.19
C ALA A 94 -12.29 -0.34 3.42
N ILE A 95 -12.32 -0.91 2.21
CA ILE A 95 -13.54 -1.10 1.42
C ILE A 95 -14.58 -1.91 2.22
N ARG A 96 -14.18 -3.10 2.70
CA ARG A 96 -15.08 -3.97 3.49
C ARG A 96 -15.58 -3.29 4.77
N TRP A 97 -14.71 -2.57 5.48
CA TRP A 97 -15.08 -1.78 6.65
C TRP A 97 -16.15 -0.74 6.29
N ALA A 98 -15.92 0.04 5.23
CA ALA A 98 -16.80 1.15 4.87
C ALA A 98 -18.20 0.66 4.46
N PHE A 99 -18.29 -0.39 3.65
CA PHE A 99 -19.57 -1.00 3.30
C PHE A 99 -20.32 -1.53 4.53
N LYS A 100 -19.62 -2.18 5.45
CA LYS A 100 -20.21 -2.66 6.71
C LYS A 100 -20.75 -1.52 7.59
N GLN A 101 -20.10 -0.37 7.57
CA GLN A 101 -20.51 0.82 8.34
C GLN A 101 -21.48 1.74 7.57
N GLY A 102 -21.80 1.43 6.31
CA GLY A 102 -22.62 2.29 5.45
C GLY A 102 -21.94 3.59 5.04
N VAL A 103 -20.61 3.65 5.08
CA VAL A 103 -19.80 4.78 4.62
C VAL A 103 -19.59 4.67 3.11
N PRO A 104 -19.95 5.70 2.31
CA PRO A 104 -19.70 5.71 0.86
C PRO A 104 -18.21 5.58 0.54
N VAL A 105 -17.88 4.74 -0.45
CA VAL A 105 -16.51 4.54 -0.93
C VAL A 105 -16.36 5.08 -2.35
N VAL A 106 -15.28 5.82 -2.62
CA VAL A 106 -14.97 6.35 -3.96
C VAL A 106 -13.53 6.00 -4.32
N ALA A 107 -13.35 5.41 -5.51
CA ALA A 107 -12.05 5.22 -6.12
C ALA A 107 -11.46 6.58 -6.53
N CYS A 108 -10.30 6.94 -5.98
CA CYS A 108 -9.71 8.27 -6.06
C CYS A 108 -8.37 8.31 -6.82
N ASP A 109 -8.31 7.73 -8.01
CA ASP A 109 -7.13 7.78 -8.88
C ASP A 109 -7.55 7.98 -10.34
N LEU A 110 -6.57 8.26 -11.21
CA LEU A 110 -6.78 8.28 -12.66
C LEU A 110 -7.40 6.99 -13.15
N SER A 111 -8.24 7.10 -14.17
CA SER A 111 -8.76 5.95 -14.89
C SER A 111 -7.63 5.12 -15.49
N VAL A 112 -7.91 3.84 -15.76
CA VAL A 112 -6.96 2.93 -16.39
C VAL A 112 -6.55 3.47 -17.76
N SER A 113 -7.51 3.97 -18.55
CA SER A 113 -7.24 4.57 -19.85
C SER A 113 -6.32 5.79 -19.77
N ALA A 114 -6.50 6.66 -18.77
CA ALA A 114 -5.61 7.80 -18.56
C ALA A 114 -4.20 7.35 -18.15
N LYS A 115 -4.08 6.30 -17.31
CA LYS A 115 -2.78 5.74 -16.90
C LYS A 115 -2.00 5.08 -18.04
N VAL A 116 -2.68 4.40 -18.97
CA VAL A 116 -2.05 3.71 -20.12
C VAL A 116 -1.49 4.70 -21.15
N LYS A 117 -2.10 5.88 -21.31
CA LYS A 117 -1.66 6.91 -22.26
C LYS A 117 -0.47 7.73 -21.76
N LEU A 118 -0.24 7.73 -20.46
CA LEU A 118 0.99 8.23 -19.85
C LEU A 118 2.04 7.16 -20.10
N ASP A 119 3.28 7.57 -20.41
CA ASP A 119 4.38 6.66 -20.76
C ASP A 119 4.31 5.37 -19.92
N PRO A 120 4.58 4.19 -20.54
CA PRO A 120 4.54 2.92 -19.82
C PRO A 120 5.27 3.12 -18.50
N PRO A 121 4.77 2.55 -17.38
CA PRO A 121 5.46 2.70 -16.12
C PRO A 121 6.94 2.44 -16.42
N GLU A 122 7.80 3.43 -16.15
CA GLU A 122 9.10 3.04 -15.66
C GLU A 122 8.73 2.10 -14.52
N ILE A 123 8.83 0.78 -14.78
CA ILE A 123 8.77 -0.20 -13.72
C ILE A 123 9.70 0.42 -12.69
N PRO A 124 9.23 0.74 -11.48
CA PRO A 124 10.13 1.16 -10.44
C PRO A 124 11.06 -0.02 -10.28
N ASP A 125 12.19 0.01 -10.98
CA ASP A 125 13.32 -0.82 -10.63
C ASP A 125 13.60 -0.27 -9.24
N ASP A 126 13.34 -1.07 -8.21
CA ASP A 126 13.78 -0.75 -6.86
C ASP A 126 15.30 -0.47 -6.89
N ASN A 127 16.02 -0.92 -7.95
CA ASN A 127 17.40 -0.54 -8.28
C ASN A 127 17.59 0.67 -9.23
N ALA A 128 16.56 1.29 -9.83
CA ALA A 128 16.70 2.55 -10.59
C ALA A 128 16.92 3.74 -9.64
N LEU A 129 16.42 3.67 -8.41
CA LEU A 129 16.81 4.58 -7.33
C LEU A 129 18.34 4.54 -7.05
N HIS A 130 19.02 3.46 -7.44
CA HIS A 130 20.47 3.30 -7.31
C HIS A 130 21.29 3.72 -8.54
N ARG A 131 20.67 4.10 -9.67
CA ARG A 131 21.39 4.31 -10.94
C ARG A 131 21.08 5.63 -11.65
N SER A 132 21.25 6.78 -10.99
CA SER A 132 21.98 7.94 -11.58
C SER A 132 22.03 9.20 -10.69
N SER A 133 23.27 9.58 -10.35
CA SER A 133 23.85 10.93 -10.21
C SER A 133 23.30 11.95 -9.20
N SER A 134 23.69 11.80 -7.93
CA SER A 134 24.71 12.64 -7.23
C SER A 134 24.95 12.04 -5.82
N PRO A 135 26.17 12.07 -5.26
CA PRO A 135 26.47 11.48 -3.95
C PRO A 135 26.12 12.41 -2.78
N GLU A 136 25.03 13.18 -2.90
CA GLU A 136 24.51 13.96 -1.78
C GLU A 136 23.46 13.12 -1.06
N HIS A 137 23.86 12.60 0.09
CA HIS A 137 23.11 11.82 1.07
C HIS A 137 21.59 12.10 1.06
N ARG A 138 20.83 11.37 0.24
CA ARG A 138 19.37 11.44 0.27
C ARG A 138 18.89 10.77 1.55
N LEU A 139 17.77 11.24 2.09
CA LEU A 139 17.21 10.73 3.35
C LEU A 139 16.99 9.22 3.29
N LEU A 140 16.46 8.71 2.16
CA LEU A 140 16.24 7.29 1.95
C LEU A 140 17.53 6.48 2.01
N ASP A 141 18.62 6.95 1.38
CA ASP A 141 19.92 6.25 1.41
C ASP A 141 20.46 6.12 2.83
N GLU A 142 20.32 7.17 3.64
CA GLU A 142 20.75 7.14 5.04
C GLU A 142 19.85 6.22 5.89
N LEU A 143 18.54 6.18 5.62
CA LEU A 143 17.62 5.24 6.29
C LEU A 143 17.94 3.79 5.94
N LEU A 144 18.18 3.47 4.66
CA LEU A 144 18.61 2.15 4.21
C LEU A 144 19.91 1.74 4.91
N ARG A 145 20.91 2.63 4.92
CA ARG A 145 22.20 2.38 5.57
C ARG A 145 22.09 2.17 7.08
N ARG A 146 21.31 3.00 7.79
CA ARG A 146 21.14 2.89 9.26
C ARG A 146 20.37 1.64 9.68
N THR A 147 19.43 1.20 8.86
CA THR A 147 18.62 0.00 9.12
C THR A 147 19.25 -1.27 8.57
N SER A 148 20.36 -1.16 7.82
CA SER A 148 20.96 -2.26 7.05
C SER A 148 19.96 -2.91 6.08
N SER A 149 19.01 -2.13 5.57
CA SER A 149 18.01 -2.57 4.59
C SER A 149 18.59 -2.47 3.18
N ARG A 150 18.27 -3.45 2.32
CA ARG A 150 18.82 -3.52 0.95
C ARG A 150 17.97 -2.75 -0.07
N ASP A 151 16.68 -2.61 0.21
CA ASP A 151 15.67 -2.02 -0.68
C ASP A 151 14.56 -1.36 0.15
N THR A 152 13.64 -0.69 -0.54
CA THR A 152 12.51 0.02 0.08
C THR A 152 11.52 -0.95 0.74
N GLY A 153 11.37 -2.16 0.19
CA GLY A 153 10.55 -3.23 0.76
C GLY A 153 11.03 -3.66 2.15
N GLN A 154 12.31 -3.97 2.32
CA GLN A 154 12.92 -4.32 3.61
C GLN A 154 12.88 -3.15 4.59
N LEU A 155 13.05 -1.92 4.08
CA LEU A 155 12.91 -0.74 4.92
C LEU A 155 11.47 -0.61 5.45
N TRP A 156 10.45 -0.85 4.61
CA TRP A 156 9.05 -0.91 5.03
C TRP A 156 8.82 -1.99 6.09
N GLU A 157 9.33 -3.21 5.86
CA GLU A 157 9.24 -4.30 6.83
C GLU A 157 9.84 -3.91 8.20
N ARG A 158 10.97 -3.20 8.19
CA ARG A 158 11.67 -2.80 9.41
C ARG A 158 11.01 -1.63 10.14
N LEU A 159 10.48 -0.65 9.41
CA LEU A 159 9.95 0.59 9.98
C LEU A 159 8.44 0.55 10.26
N VAL A 160 7.68 -0.24 9.50
CA VAL A 160 6.22 -0.28 9.56
C VAL A 160 5.71 -1.64 10.03
N GLU A 161 6.09 -2.75 9.37
CA GLU A 161 5.51 -4.07 9.67
C GLU A 161 5.99 -4.63 11.01
N SER A 162 7.30 -4.66 11.25
CA SER A 162 7.89 -5.29 12.44
C SER A 162 7.46 -4.62 13.75
N PRO A 163 7.45 -3.28 13.87
CA PRO A 163 7.06 -2.62 15.12
C PRO A 163 5.54 -2.66 15.39
N ALA A 164 4.73 -2.93 14.36
CA ALA A 164 3.27 -2.78 14.43
C ALA A 164 2.60 -3.61 15.52
N MET A 165 3.16 -4.78 15.86
CA MET A 165 2.59 -5.68 16.86
C MET A 165 2.41 -5.03 18.23
N LEU A 166 3.26 -4.08 18.59
CA LEU A 166 3.24 -3.38 19.89
C LEU A 166 2.84 -1.91 19.76
N ALA A 167 2.61 -1.44 18.54
CA ALA A 167 2.27 -0.05 18.26
C ALA A 167 0.75 0.15 18.21
N ASP A 168 0.30 1.32 18.62
CA ASP A 168 -1.07 1.74 18.37
C ASP A 168 -1.28 2.12 16.89
N ALA A 169 -2.54 2.16 16.46
CA ALA A 169 -2.89 2.43 15.07
C ALA A 169 -2.39 3.80 14.58
N GLU A 170 -2.36 4.82 15.44
CA GLU A 170 -1.87 6.15 15.03
C GLU A 170 -0.36 6.14 14.81
N SER A 171 0.40 5.46 15.68
CA SER A 171 1.84 5.25 15.48
C SER A 171 2.16 4.54 14.16
N ILE A 172 1.39 3.50 13.82
CA ILE A 172 1.53 2.77 12.54
C ILE A 172 1.21 3.69 11.35
N ARG A 173 0.12 4.48 11.45
CA ARG A 173 -0.26 5.45 10.41
C ARG A 173 0.85 6.47 10.17
N GLN A 174 1.39 7.06 11.24
CA GLN A 174 2.47 8.05 11.15
C GLN A 174 3.75 7.44 10.56
N ALA A 175 4.13 6.22 10.94
CA ALA A 175 5.27 5.53 10.37
C ALA A 175 5.13 5.36 8.85
N ALA A 176 3.96 4.93 8.37
CA ALA A 176 3.68 4.78 6.95
C ALA A 176 3.72 6.12 6.19
N LEU A 177 3.18 7.20 6.77
CA LEU A 177 3.22 8.53 6.18
C LEU A 177 4.66 9.09 6.11
N MET A 178 5.43 8.93 7.18
CA MET A 178 6.83 9.34 7.23
C MET A 178 7.69 8.56 6.23
N PHE A 179 7.45 7.26 6.07
CA PHE A 179 8.09 6.45 5.05
C PHE A 179 7.84 7.01 3.66
N GLY A 180 6.56 7.24 3.31
CA GLY A 180 6.19 7.79 2.01
C GLY A 180 6.78 9.17 1.74
N TRP A 181 6.79 10.04 2.75
CA TRP A 181 7.46 11.33 2.68
C TRP A 181 8.97 11.18 2.43
N ALA A 182 9.65 10.27 3.14
CA ALA A 182 11.09 10.06 2.98
C ALA A 182 11.46 9.54 1.58
N VAL A 183 10.66 8.62 1.03
CA VAL A 183 10.81 8.15 -0.35
C VAL A 183 10.62 9.32 -1.32
N ARG A 184 9.53 10.08 -1.17
CA ARG A 184 9.25 11.25 -2.02
C ARG A 184 10.35 12.31 -2.00
N GLN A 185 10.88 12.65 -0.84
CA GLN A 185 11.98 13.63 -0.72
C GLN A 185 13.29 13.14 -1.36
N SER A 186 13.43 11.83 -1.52
CA SER A 186 14.62 11.21 -2.12
C SER A 186 14.47 11.00 -3.64
N SER A 187 13.30 11.31 -4.21
CA SER A 187 13.09 11.36 -5.65
C SER A 187 13.50 12.73 -6.19
N PRO A 188 14.41 12.82 -7.18
CA PRO A 188 14.92 14.10 -7.67
C PRO A 188 13.83 14.92 -8.38
N THR A 189 12.89 14.23 -9.03
CA THR A 189 11.67 14.78 -9.62
C THR A 189 10.54 13.78 -9.47
N VAL A 190 9.34 14.27 -9.17
CA VAL A 190 8.12 13.44 -9.21
C VAL A 190 7.73 13.25 -10.68
N SER A 191 7.41 12.03 -11.07
CA SER A 191 7.06 11.71 -12.46
C SER A 191 5.80 12.47 -12.90
N MET A 192 5.67 12.77 -14.20
CA MET A 192 4.44 13.40 -14.71
C MET A 192 3.20 12.51 -14.46
N ARG A 193 3.39 11.19 -14.52
CA ARG A 193 2.36 10.22 -14.17
C ARG A 193 1.87 10.42 -12.74
N ASP A 194 2.77 10.50 -11.77
CA ASP A 194 2.39 10.69 -10.37
C ASP A 194 1.81 12.08 -10.11
N LEU A 195 2.29 13.13 -10.79
CA LEU A 195 1.70 14.46 -10.69
C LEU A 195 0.23 14.48 -11.15
N LEU A 196 -0.10 13.78 -12.23
CA LEU A 196 -1.47 13.65 -12.71
C LEU A 196 -2.35 12.80 -11.80
N ARG A 197 -1.80 11.72 -11.23
CA ARG A 197 -2.49 10.90 -10.21
C ARG A 197 -2.82 11.72 -8.97
N GLU A 198 -1.84 12.49 -8.49
CA GLU A 198 -2.03 13.39 -7.36
C GLU A 198 -3.04 14.50 -7.66
N ALA A 199 -3.06 15.05 -8.88
CA ALA A 199 -4.07 16.02 -9.30
C ALA A 199 -5.48 15.42 -9.24
N ALA A 200 -5.65 14.17 -9.72
CA ALA A 200 -6.92 13.45 -9.64
C ALA A 200 -7.34 13.18 -8.18
N MET A 201 -6.41 12.67 -7.35
CA MET A 201 -6.65 12.45 -5.91
C MET A 201 -7.07 13.73 -5.19
N ARG A 202 -6.38 14.85 -5.46
CA ARG A 202 -6.73 16.16 -4.89
C ARG A 202 -8.13 16.62 -5.31
N GLU A 203 -8.50 16.41 -6.58
CA GLU A 203 -9.84 16.78 -7.06
C GLU A 203 -10.95 15.90 -6.44
N CYS A 204 -10.69 14.61 -6.23
CA CYS A 204 -11.59 13.73 -5.47
C CYS A 204 -11.77 14.25 -4.04
N ILE A 205 -10.68 14.60 -3.34
CA ILE A 205 -10.74 15.16 -1.98
C ILE A 205 -11.55 16.47 -1.95
N ARG A 206 -11.32 17.41 -2.89
CA ARG A 206 -12.08 18.67 -2.97
C ARG A 206 -13.57 18.44 -3.22
N SER A 207 -13.92 17.38 -3.92
CA SER A 207 -15.31 17.00 -4.23
C SER A 207 -15.97 16.18 -3.12
N SER A 208 -15.21 15.80 -2.09
CA SER A 208 -15.67 14.99 -0.96
C SER A 208 -16.11 15.87 0.21
N PRO A 209 -16.89 15.34 1.17
CA PRO A 209 -17.16 16.04 2.41
C PRO A 209 -15.86 16.37 3.17
N PRO A 210 -15.82 17.45 3.97
CA PRO A 210 -14.63 17.83 4.72
C PRO A 210 -14.10 16.72 5.63
N HIS A 211 -14.99 15.88 6.16
CA HIS A 211 -14.66 14.78 7.06
C HIS A 211 -14.49 13.45 6.32
N CYS A 212 -13.67 13.42 5.27
CA CYS A 212 -13.32 12.19 4.54
C CYS A 212 -11.98 11.61 5.00
N ALA A 213 -11.82 10.30 4.78
CA ALA A 213 -10.54 9.59 4.94
C ALA A 213 -10.04 9.11 3.57
N ALA A 214 -8.73 9.06 3.38
CA ALA A 214 -8.10 8.60 2.14
C ALA A 214 -7.08 7.50 2.43
N VAL A 215 -7.29 6.32 1.85
CA VAL A 215 -6.38 5.17 1.86
C VAL A 215 -5.63 5.18 0.54
N ILE A 216 -4.39 5.65 0.59
CA ILE A 216 -3.58 6.01 -0.57
C ILE A 216 -2.15 5.51 -0.39
N GLY A 217 -1.44 5.27 -1.49
CA GLY A 217 -0.03 4.92 -1.48
C GLY A 217 0.76 5.97 -0.70
N SER A 218 1.56 5.53 0.28
CA SER A 218 2.24 6.44 1.21
C SER A 218 3.03 7.55 0.51
N PHE A 219 3.59 7.27 -0.67
CA PHE A 219 4.33 8.24 -1.49
C PHE A 219 3.52 9.51 -1.83
N HIS A 220 2.22 9.35 -2.09
CA HIS A 220 1.35 10.46 -2.52
C HIS A 220 0.84 11.31 -1.35
N ALA A 221 0.86 10.81 -0.11
CA ALA A 221 0.19 11.43 1.04
C ALA A 221 0.59 12.90 1.27
N ALA A 222 1.88 13.20 1.16
CA ALA A 222 2.40 14.56 1.34
C ALA A 222 1.85 15.57 0.32
N ALA A 223 1.35 15.10 -0.83
CA ALA A 223 0.75 15.93 -1.87
C ALA A 223 -0.76 16.20 -1.65
N LEU A 224 -1.34 15.63 -0.59
CA LEU A 224 -2.78 15.62 -0.30
C LEU A 224 -3.14 16.36 1.00
N ILE A 225 -2.18 17.04 1.63
CA ILE A 225 -2.46 17.90 2.79
C ILE A 225 -3.17 19.19 2.37
N SER A 226 -3.93 19.79 3.29
CA SER A 226 -4.81 20.95 3.03
C SER A 226 -4.11 22.14 2.35
N GLU A 227 -2.89 22.49 2.77
CA GLU A 227 -2.11 23.56 2.13
C GLU A 227 -1.83 23.29 0.65
N VAL A 228 -1.49 22.04 0.31
CA VAL A 228 -1.21 21.62 -1.07
C VAL A 228 -2.50 21.55 -1.88
N LEU A 229 -3.59 21.06 -1.28
CA LEU A 229 -4.93 21.03 -1.89
C LEU A 229 -5.35 22.43 -2.34
N GLU A 230 -5.16 23.45 -1.50
CA GLU A 230 -5.51 24.83 -1.84
C GLU A 230 -4.59 25.37 -2.95
N ARG A 231 -3.28 25.24 -2.78
CA ARG A 231 -2.26 25.78 -3.68
C ARG A 231 -2.36 25.22 -5.11
N GLU A 232 -2.58 23.93 -5.27
CA GLU A 232 -2.52 23.26 -6.57
C GLU A 232 -3.83 23.34 -7.38
N THR A 233 -4.91 23.94 -6.85
CA THR A 233 -6.26 23.91 -7.45
C THR A 233 -6.31 24.30 -8.93
N ALA A 234 -5.67 25.42 -9.31
CA ALA A 234 -5.67 25.88 -10.69
C ALA A 234 -4.79 24.99 -11.60
N SER A 235 -3.68 24.50 -11.07
CA SER A 235 -2.74 23.62 -11.75
C SER A 235 -3.39 22.27 -12.07
N ASP A 236 -4.02 21.66 -11.08
CA ASP A 236 -4.70 20.37 -11.19
C ASP A 236 -5.80 20.41 -12.27
N ARG A 237 -6.69 21.42 -12.21
CA ARG A 237 -7.76 21.56 -13.19
C ARG A 237 -7.23 21.70 -14.62
N ARG A 238 -6.14 22.42 -14.80
CA ARG A 238 -5.49 22.55 -16.10
C ARG A 238 -4.94 21.19 -16.56
N MET A 239 -4.12 20.54 -15.73
CA MET A 239 -3.50 19.24 -16.07
C MET A 239 -4.56 18.19 -16.42
N LEU A 240 -5.63 18.11 -15.64
CA LEU A 240 -6.71 17.14 -15.87
C LEU A 240 -7.55 17.49 -17.11
N SER A 241 -7.72 18.77 -17.45
CA SER A 241 -8.43 19.19 -18.68
C SER A 241 -7.66 18.88 -19.97
N GLU A 242 -6.34 18.76 -19.88
CA GLU A 242 -5.46 18.40 -21.00
C GLU A 242 -5.43 16.87 -21.24
N LEU A 243 -6.01 16.06 -20.33
CA LEU A 243 -6.13 14.63 -20.53
C LEU A 243 -7.08 14.32 -21.70
N PRO A 244 -6.70 13.43 -22.64
CA PRO A 244 -7.57 13.08 -23.74
C PRO A 244 -8.87 12.47 -23.23
N SER A 245 -10.01 12.99 -23.67
CA SER A 245 -11.32 12.43 -23.34
C SER A 245 -11.38 10.93 -23.66
N GLU A 246 -12.00 10.16 -22.77
CA GLU A 246 -12.17 8.72 -22.96
C GLU A 246 -13.15 8.46 -24.11
N THR A 247 -12.60 8.12 -25.27
CA THR A 247 -13.40 7.76 -26.45
C THR A 247 -13.86 6.31 -26.43
N HIS A 248 -13.26 5.49 -25.56
CA HIS A 248 -13.35 4.04 -25.55
C HIS A 248 -13.29 3.55 -24.09
N GLY A 249 -14.21 2.67 -23.69
CA GLY A 249 -14.32 2.21 -22.31
C GLY A 249 -13.19 1.28 -21.87
N VAL A 250 -13.08 0.99 -20.57
CA VAL A 250 -12.17 -0.04 -20.05
C VAL A 250 -12.99 -1.29 -19.74
N GLY A 251 -12.53 -2.46 -20.21
CA GLY A 251 -13.12 -3.73 -19.79
C GLY A 251 -12.65 -4.05 -18.38
N VAL A 252 -13.53 -3.94 -17.38
CA VAL A 252 -13.20 -4.26 -15.99
C VAL A 252 -13.86 -5.57 -15.59
N SER A 253 -13.16 -6.43 -14.84
CA SER A 253 -13.71 -7.69 -14.32
C SER A 253 -13.05 -8.06 -12.99
N LEU A 254 -13.83 -8.66 -12.08
CA LEU A 254 -13.31 -9.32 -10.88
C LEU A 254 -12.93 -10.75 -11.22
N VAL A 255 -11.68 -11.14 -10.96
CA VAL A 255 -11.14 -12.47 -11.28
C VAL A 255 -10.53 -13.14 -10.05
N PRO A 256 -10.56 -14.48 -9.95
CA PRO A 256 -9.83 -15.18 -8.90
C PRO A 256 -8.32 -14.95 -9.06
N TYR A 257 -7.62 -14.90 -7.94
CA TYR A 257 -6.17 -14.78 -7.88
C TYR A 257 -5.61 -15.76 -6.86
N SER A 258 -4.28 -15.89 -6.78
CA SER A 258 -3.66 -16.81 -5.84
C SER A 258 -2.46 -16.22 -5.13
N PHE A 259 -2.08 -16.82 -4.01
CA PHE A 259 -0.83 -16.48 -3.33
C PHE A 259 0.40 -16.76 -4.19
N GLU A 260 0.35 -17.73 -5.10
CA GLU A 260 1.45 -17.97 -6.03
C GLU A 260 1.63 -16.81 -7.01
N GLN A 261 0.53 -16.23 -7.49
CA GLN A 261 0.56 -15.07 -8.39
C GLN A 261 0.90 -13.76 -7.65
N LEU A 262 0.54 -13.65 -6.37
CA LEU A 262 0.92 -12.52 -5.51
C LEU A 262 2.41 -12.53 -5.11
N ASP A 263 3.04 -13.71 -5.09
CA ASP A 263 4.45 -13.80 -4.73
C ASP A 263 5.28 -13.02 -5.75
N GLU A 264 6.08 -12.07 -5.29
CA GLU A 264 6.97 -11.27 -6.14
C GLU A 264 7.87 -12.16 -7.02
N ARG A 265 8.24 -13.35 -6.52
CA ARG A 265 9.07 -14.34 -7.24
C ARG A 265 8.37 -14.95 -8.45
N SER A 266 7.06 -14.74 -8.61
CA SER A 266 6.31 -15.13 -9.82
C SER A 266 6.58 -14.21 -11.03
N GLY A 267 7.25 -13.07 -10.80
CA GLY A 267 7.47 -12.04 -11.82
C GLY A 267 6.44 -10.92 -11.79
N TYR A 268 5.56 -10.86 -10.77
CA TYR A 268 4.71 -9.71 -10.49
C TYR A 268 5.50 -8.65 -9.70
N PRO A 269 5.93 -7.52 -10.30
CA PRO A 269 6.88 -6.59 -9.66
C PRO A 269 6.33 -5.86 -8.44
N ALA A 270 4.99 -5.72 -8.35
CA ALA A 270 4.31 -5.14 -7.20
C ALA A 270 3.85 -6.20 -6.18
N GLY A 271 4.33 -7.44 -6.32
CA GLY A 271 4.01 -8.54 -5.42
C GLY A 271 4.61 -8.39 -4.03
N ILE A 272 4.39 -9.41 -3.21
CA ILE A 272 4.91 -9.50 -1.85
C ILE A 272 5.65 -10.81 -1.64
N LEU A 273 6.71 -10.80 -0.84
CA LEU A 273 7.38 -12.04 -0.47
C LEU A 273 6.55 -12.81 0.55
N ASP A 274 6.45 -14.12 0.34
CA ASP A 274 5.86 -15.05 1.31
C ASP A 274 4.40 -14.69 1.71
N PRO A 275 3.46 -14.53 0.74
CA PRO A 275 2.09 -14.06 1.02
C PRO A 275 1.30 -14.91 2.04
N VAL A 276 1.61 -16.20 2.16
CA VAL A 276 1.02 -17.08 3.18
C VAL A 276 1.40 -16.62 4.59
N TRP A 277 2.62 -16.09 4.79
CA TRP A 277 3.05 -15.53 6.07
C TRP A 277 2.19 -14.32 6.44
N HIS A 278 2.03 -13.36 5.54
CA HIS A 278 1.21 -12.17 5.76
C HIS A 278 -0.26 -12.52 6.05
N GLN A 279 -0.85 -13.45 5.29
CA GLN A 279 -2.20 -13.94 5.56
C GLN A 279 -2.34 -14.49 6.99
N ARG A 280 -1.37 -15.29 7.44
CA ARG A 280 -1.40 -15.86 8.78
C ARG A 280 -1.21 -14.82 9.87
N MET A 281 -0.37 -13.81 9.65
CA MET A 281 -0.17 -12.73 10.62
C MET A 281 -1.43 -11.89 10.81
N VAL A 282 -2.13 -11.54 9.72
CA VAL A 282 -3.42 -10.84 9.80
C VAL A 282 -4.49 -11.70 10.51
N THR A 283 -4.55 -12.99 10.18
CA THR A 283 -5.54 -13.90 10.78
C THR A 283 -5.31 -14.16 12.27
N ALA A 284 -4.06 -14.11 12.75
CA ALA A 284 -3.72 -14.47 14.11
C ALA A 284 -4.31 -13.51 15.17
N GLY A 285 -4.41 -12.20 14.88
CA GLY A 285 -5.08 -11.20 15.72
C GLY A 285 -4.57 -11.02 17.16
N SER A 286 -3.54 -11.76 17.59
CA SER A 286 -2.93 -11.66 18.92
C SER A 286 -1.50 -12.20 18.91
N ALA A 287 -0.68 -11.73 19.87
CA ALA A 287 0.70 -12.17 20.06
C ALA A 287 0.85 -13.70 20.14
N GLY A 288 0.03 -14.36 20.96
CA GLY A 288 0.10 -15.81 21.15
C GLY A 288 -0.30 -16.60 19.90
N ALA A 289 -1.27 -16.08 19.14
CA ALA A 289 -1.66 -16.70 17.88
C ALA A 289 -0.62 -16.48 16.77
N MET A 290 0.06 -15.33 16.74
CA MET A 290 1.18 -15.07 15.82
C MET A 290 2.33 -16.03 16.09
N ASP A 291 2.69 -16.21 17.36
CA ASP A 291 3.70 -17.18 17.80
C ASP A 291 3.33 -18.62 17.38
N LYS A 292 2.06 -18.99 17.54
CA LYS A 292 1.54 -20.29 17.07
C LYS A 292 1.63 -20.41 15.55
N ALA A 293 1.21 -19.39 14.81
CA ALA A 293 1.25 -19.38 13.35
C ALA A 293 2.69 -19.51 12.81
N ALA A 294 3.64 -18.83 13.44
CA ALA A 294 5.07 -18.95 13.14
C ALA A 294 5.58 -20.37 13.41
N SER A 295 5.28 -20.92 14.59
CA SER A 295 5.65 -22.30 14.92
C SER A 295 5.10 -23.32 13.91
N GLU A 296 3.83 -23.18 13.51
CA GLU A 296 3.21 -24.05 12.51
C GLU A 296 3.88 -23.96 11.14
N ILE A 297 4.20 -22.75 10.67
CA ILE A 297 4.90 -22.54 9.39
C ILE A 297 6.29 -23.18 9.46
N ILE A 298 7.06 -22.93 10.51
CA ILE A 298 8.42 -23.47 10.66
C ILE A 298 8.36 -25.00 10.65
N VAL A 299 7.44 -25.60 11.42
CA VAL A 299 7.26 -27.06 11.45
C VAL A 299 6.88 -27.60 10.06
N ALA A 300 6.03 -26.90 9.32
CA ALA A 300 5.66 -27.29 7.95
C ALA A 300 6.84 -27.21 6.99
N ILE A 301 7.66 -26.15 7.06
CA ILE A 301 8.89 -26.00 6.26
C ILE A 301 9.87 -27.12 6.58
N CYS A 302 10.19 -27.35 7.86
CA CYS A 302 11.09 -28.44 8.26
C CYS A 302 10.57 -29.80 7.79
N ARG A 303 9.25 -30.05 7.85
CA ARG A 303 8.64 -31.28 7.32
C ARG A 303 8.85 -31.41 5.81
N GLN A 304 8.71 -30.33 5.05
CA GLN A 304 8.91 -30.33 3.61
C GLN A 304 10.38 -30.51 3.23
N MET A 305 11.30 -29.89 3.98
CA MET A 305 12.74 -30.11 3.83
C MET A 305 13.11 -31.58 4.05
N ARG A 306 12.58 -32.22 5.10
CA ARG A 306 12.78 -33.66 5.35
C ARG A 306 12.25 -34.55 4.24
N ARG A 307 11.07 -34.23 3.66
CA ARG A 307 10.54 -34.97 2.50
C ARG A 307 11.44 -34.88 1.26
N ARG A 308 12.24 -33.82 1.15
CA ARG A 308 13.24 -33.63 0.09
C ARG A 308 14.62 -34.20 0.43
N GLY A 309 14.75 -34.91 1.56
CA GLY A 309 16.00 -35.56 1.98
C GLY A 309 16.95 -34.67 2.80
N HIS A 310 16.54 -33.46 3.18
CA HIS A 310 17.34 -32.59 4.05
C HIS A 310 17.16 -32.94 5.53
N VAL A 311 18.18 -32.68 6.34
CA VAL A 311 18.08 -32.73 7.81
C VAL A 311 17.52 -31.40 8.29
N ALA A 312 16.30 -31.42 8.84
CA ALA A 312 15.63 -30.27 9.45
C ALA A 312 14.72 -30.78 10.57
N GLY A 313 15.25 -30.90 11.78
CA GLY A 313 14.59 -31.45 12.96
C GLY A 313 14.05 -30.40 13.92
N THR A 314 13.72 -30.84 15.14
CA THR A 314 13.29 -29.95 16.23
C THR A 314 14.34 -28.89 16.60
N PRO A 315 15.66 -29.18 16.64
CA PRO A 315 16.66 -28.16 16.92
C PRO A 315 16.62 -27.00 15.91
N ASP A 316 16.50 -27.31 14.61
CA ASP A 316 16.42 -26.31 13.55
C ASP A 316 15.15 -25.46 13.70
N ALA A 317 14.01 -26.09 13.94
CA ALA A 317 12.74 -25.37 14.15
C ALA A 317 12.79 -24.45 15.37
N SER A 318 13.36 -24.92 16.48
CA SER A 318 13.54 -24.12 17.70
C SER A 318 14.47 -22.93 17.47
N GLU A 319 15.56 -23.13 16.72
CA GLU A 319 16.52 -22.08 16.43
C GLU A 319 15.94 -21.02 15.47
N ILE A 320 15.19 -21.44 14.44
CA ILE A 320 14.46 -20.51 13.57
C ILE A 320 13.49 -19.67 14.39
N MET A 321 12.70 -20.30 15.27
CA MET A 321 11.73 -19.58 16.11
C MET A 321 12.42 -18.58 17.05
N ARG A 322 13.56 -18.96 17.64
CA ARG A 322 14.38 -18.08 18.48
C ARG A 322 14.88 -16.88 17.66
N MET A 323 15.49 -17.12 16.50
CA MET A 323 15.99 -16.06 15.63
C MET A 323 14.88 -15.11 15.17
N MET A 324 13.72 -15.64 14.76
CA MET A 324 12.59 -14.80 14.35
C MET A 324 12.14 -13.86 15.47
N ARG A 325 12.02 -14.38 16.70
CA ARG A 325 11.65 -13.56 17.87
C ARG A 325 12.71 -12.52 18.23
N ASP A 326 13.99 -12.87 18.09
CA ASP A 326 15.08 -11.95 18.40
C ASP A 326 15.17 -10.82 17.35
N LEU A 327 14.87 -11.10 16.08
CA LEU A 327 14.86 -10.10 15.00
C LEU A 327 13.65 -9.16 15.06
N ALA A 328 12.54 -9.63 15.65
CA ALA A 328 11.32 -8.84 15.84
C ALA A 328 11.38 -7.86 17.02
N ARG A 329 12.44 -7.90 17.84
CA ARG A 329 12.70 -6.98 18.96
C ARG A 329 13.64 -5.85 18.55
#